data_AF-A0A539DPQ4-F1
#
_entry.id   AF-A0A539DPQ4-F1
#
_cell.length_a   1.000
_cell.length_b   1.000
_cell.length_c   1.000
_cell.angle_alpha   90.00
_cell.angle_beta   90.00
_cell.angle_gamma   90.00
#
_symmetry.space_group_name_H-M   'P 1'
#
loop_
_entity.id
_entity.type
_entity.pdbx_description
1 polymer ?
#
loop_
_entity_poly.entity_id
_entity_poly.type
_entity_poly.pdbx_seq_one_letter_code
_entity_poly.pdbx_strand_id
1 'polypeptide(L)'
;MRRYLKFGLLCTAFVASAQAVAAPQHLPAVDNLGGVATLWRITFYDDTVNAHTQWATQDICFVQGPVQGSNTTGLWYSTTYNRWIGRYRQEGDQVMMTGDFWKGPGNDAINWEITVTDREGFGHWEEWVEDGAYGTWLAKGNTKLVKLGRCAWQPPLVINLPELERLMLEQSDLAPLRYREDGSQAYPGDPKQLPATPHNGCLFRFHHDWL
;
A
#
# COMPACT_ATOMS: atom_id res chain seq x y z
N MET A 1 6.69 -50.40 -70.65
CA MET A 1 5.53 -49.94 -69.83
C MET A 1 5.78 -50.31 -68.37
N ARG A 2 5.17 -49.56 -67.44
CA ARG A 2 5.30 -49.55 -65.96
C ARG A 2 6.48 -48.73 -65.41
N ARG A 3 6.15 -47.49 -65.04
CA ARG A 3 6.95 -46.53 -64.26
C ARG A 3 6.69 -46.78 -62.77
N TYR A 4 7.74 -46.84 -61.96
CA TYR A 4 7.64 -46.90 -60.50
C TYR A 4 7.58 -45.47 -59.94
N LEU A 5 6.44 -45.12 -59.34
CA LEU A 5 6.23 -43.86 -58.64
C LEU A 5 6.69 -44.04 -57.18
N LYS A 6 7.83 -43.44 -56.80
CA LYS A 6 8.25 -43.37 -55.39
C LYS A 6 7.63 -42.11 -54.79
N PHE A 7 6.59 -42.27 -53.97
CA PHE A 7 6.06 -41.21 -53.12
C PHE A 7 6.97 -41.08 -51.90
N GLY A 8 7.76 -40.00 -51.83
CA GLY A 8 8.49 -39.61 -50.64
C GLY A 8 7.54 -38.92 -49.66
N LEU A 9 7.31 -39.53 -48.51
CA LEU A 9 6.57 -38.92 -47.40
C LEU A 9 7.53 -37.93 -46.69
N LEU A 10 7.35 -36.62 -46.92
CA LEU A 10 7.96 -35.60 -46.06
C LEU A 10 7.12 -35.49 -44.78
N CYS A 11 7.61 -36.05 -43.68
CA CYS A 11 7.12 -35.73 -42.33
C CYS A 11 7.74 -34.39 -41.90
N THR A 12 7.04 -33.28 -42.17
CA THR A 12 7.31 -32.01 -41.50
C THR A 12 6.84 -32.11 -40.05
N ALA A 13 7.77 -32.42 -39.15
CA ALA A 13 7.54 -32.28 -37.71
C ALA A 13 7.40 -30.78 -37.38
N PHE A 14 6.16 -30.31 -37.30
CA PHE A 14 5.84 -29.04 -36.66
C PHE A 14 6.14 -29.19 -35.17
N VAL A 15 7.35 -28.79 -34.77
CA VAL A 15 7.68 -28.61 -33.35
C VAL A 15 6.83 -27.44 -32.87
N ALA A 16 5.69 -27.74 -32.26
CA ALA A 16 4.92 -26.76 -31.52
C ALA A 16 5.78 -26.30 -30.35
N SER A 17 6.52 -25.21 -30.54
CA SER A 17 7.15 -24.49 -29.45
C SER A 17 6.04 -23.98 -28.54
N ALA A 18 5.77 -24.73 -27.47
CA ALA A 18 4.97 -24.24 -26.36
C ALA A 18 5.65 -22.97 -25.87
N GLN A 19 5.01 -21.83 -26.13
CA GLN A 19 5.38 -20.58 -25.48
C GLN A 19 5.09 -20.81 -23.99
N ALA A 20 6.13 -21.20 -23.24
CA ALA A 20 6.10 -21.04 -21.81
C ALA A 20 6.00 -19.55 -21.56
N VAL A 21 4.77 -19.08 -21.34
CA VAL A 21 4.55 -17.73 -20.83
C VAL A 21 5.14 -17.75 -19.42
N ALA A 22 6.37 -17.29 -19.30
CA ALA A 22 6.95 -16.94 -18.02
C ALA A 22 6.17 -15.74 -17.50
N ALA A 23 4.98 -16.00 -16.95
CA ALA A 23 4.28 -15.03 -16.15
C ALA A 23 5.11 -14.89 -14.87
N PRO A 24 5.71 -13.72 -14.60
CA PRO A 24 6.33 -13.48 -13.31
C PRO A 24 5.30 -13.81 -12.22
N GLN A 25 5.76 -14.48 -11.17
CA GLN A 25 4.91 -14.72 -10.01
C GLN A 25 4.57 -13.35 -9.41
N HIS A 26 3.36 -12.86 -9.68
CA HIS A 26 2.86 -11.63 -9.09
C HIS A 26 2.23 -11.96 -7.74
N LEU A 27 2.67 -11.25 -6.71
CA LEU A 27 2.21 -11.45 -5.35
C LEU A 27 1.20 -10.35 -5.02
N PRO A 28 0.00 -10.66 -4.51
CA PRO A 28 -0.98 -9.63 -4.23
C PRO A 28 -0.64 -8.85 -2.95
N ALA A 29 -0.97 -7.55 -2.92
CA ALA A 29 -0.87 -6.72 -1.71
C ALA A 29 -1.86 -7.17 -0.63
N VAL A 30 -2.94 -7.83 -1.05
CA VAL A 30 -3.95 -8.46 -0.20
C VAL A 30 -3.82 -9.97 -0.33
N ASP A 31 -3.90 -10.73 0.76
CA ASP A 31 -3.88 -12.20 0.68
C ASP A 31 -4.92 -12.74 -0.32
N ASN A 32 -4.49 -13.68 -1.16
CA ASN A 32 -5.22 -14.28 -2.30
C ASN A 32 -6.61 -14.87 -2.00
N LEU A 33 -7.08 -14.86 -0.75
CA LEU A 33 -8.31 -15.52 -0.33
C LEU A 33 -9.57 -14.67 -0.43
N GLY A 34 -9.50 -13.44 -0.93
CA GLY A 34 -10.68 -12.58 -1.18
C GLY A 34 -11.39 -12.18 0.11
N GLY A 35 -11.37 -10.89 0.43
CA GLY A 35 -12.04 -10.36 1.63
C GLY A 35 -11.23 -10.46 2.93
N VAL A 36 -9.95 -10.87 2.86
CA VAL A 36 -9.05 -10.79 4.02
C VAL A 36 -8.24 -9.50 3.96
N ALA A 37 -8.56 -8.54 4.83
CA ALA A 37 -7.77 -7.33 4.98
C ALA A 37 -6.36 -7.66 5.49
N THR A 38 -5.34 -7.17 4.78
CA THR A 38 -3.92 -7.49 5.01
C THR A 38 -3.22 -6.32 5.66
N LEU A 39 -2.53 -6.57 6.77
CA LEU A 39 -1.80 -5.58 7.55
C LEU A 39 -0.35 -5.49 7.06
N TRP A 40 0.07 -4.28 6.75
CA TRP A 40 1.44 -3.94 6.39
C TRP A 40 1.95 -2.81 7.27
N ARG A 41 3.21 -2.89 7.68
CA ARG A 41 3.94 -1.78 8.31
C ARG A 41 4.71 -1.03 7.26
N ILE A 42 4.39 0.24 7.06
CA ILE A 42 5.11 1.14 6.16
C ILE A 42 6.09 1.99 6.98
N THR A 43 7.32 2.14 6.49
CA THR A 43 8.38 2.94 7.10
C THR A 43 8.96 3.90 6.08
N PHE A 44 8.85 5.20 6.35
CA PHE A 44 9.43 6.28 5.57
C PHE A 44 10.87 6.54 5.98
N TYR A 45 11.74 6.71 4.99
CA TYR A 45 13.11 7.16 5.14
C TYR A 45 13.26 8.51 4.44
N ASP A 46 13.76 9.50 5.17
CA ASP A 46 14.10 10.79 4.60
C ASP A 46 15.38 10.69 3.78
N ASP A 47 15.25 10.81 2.47
CA ASP A 47 16.37 10.76 1.53
C ASP A 47 17.01 12.14 1.30
N THR A 48 16.47 13.21 1.90
CA THR A 48 17.09 14.54 1.84
C THR A 48 18.29 14.64 2.79
N VAL A 49 18.47 13.66 3.69
CA VAL A 49 19.60 13.53 4.59
C VAL A 49 20.49 12.34 4.19
N ASN A 50 21.81 12.52 4.28
CA ASN A 50 22.80 11.52 3.84
C ASN A 50 22.67 10.13 4.51
N ALA A 51 21.91 10.01 5.59
CA ALA A 51 21.86 8.81 6.42
C ALA A 51 20.64 7.90 6.16
N HIS A 52 19.76 8.21 5.19
CA HIS A 52 18.47 7.51 5.01
C HIS A 52 17.76 7.32 6.36
N THR A 53 17.56 8.43 7.08
CA THR A 53 17.05 8.37 8.44
C THR A 53 15.58 7.99 8.44
N GLN A 54 15.21 6.99 9.23
CA GLN A 54 13.80 6.65 9.44
C GLN A 54 13.06 7.85 10.05
N TRP A 55 12.03 8.34 9.36
CA TRP A 55 11.24 9.49 9.82
C TRP A 55 9.90 9.03 10.43
N ALA A 56 9.19 8.12 9.78
CA ALA A 56 7.86 7.70 10.19
C ALA A 56 7.63 6.21 9.99
N THR A 57 6.89 5.60 10.91
CA THR A 57 6.40 4.22 10.77
C THR A 57 4.92 4.19 11.09
N GLN A 58 4.14 3.55 10.22
CA GLN A 58 2.69 3.42 10.36
C GLN A 58 2.24 2.02 9.96
N ASP A 59 1.10 1.57 10.47
CA ASP A 59 0.51 0.29 10.10
C ASP A 59 -0.76 0.53 9.27
N ILE A 60 -0.77 0.00 8.05
CA ILE A 60 -1.82 0.16 7.05
C ILE A 60 -2.51 -1.17 6.73
N CYS A 61 -3.82 -1.11 6.62
CA CYS A 61 -4.68 -2.21 6.26
C CYS A 61 -5.14 -2.07 4.81
N PHE A 62 -4.75 -3.03 3.97
CA PHE A 62 -5.22 -3.14 2.59
C PHE A 62 -6.49 -3.98 2.53
N VAL A 63 -7.49 -3.47 1.83
CA VAL A 63 -8.77 -4.13 1.62
C VAL A 63 -9.04 -4.22 0.12
N GLN A 64 -9.21 -5.46 -0.37
CA GLN A 64 -9.53 -5.69 -1.77
C GLN A 64 -10.92 -5.15 -2.10
N GLY A 65 -10.98 -4.28 -3.11
CA GLY A 65 -12.23 -3.83 -3.71
C GLY A 65 -12.64 -4.72 -4.89
N PRO A 66 -13.55 -4.23 -5.75
CA PRO A 66 -13.95 -4.96 -6.96
C PRO A 66 -12.75 -5.22 -7.89
N VAL A 67 -12.65 -6.44 -8.41
CA VAL A 67 -11.66 -6.81 -9.43
C VAL A 67 -12.06 -6.20 -10.78
N GLN A 68 -11.15 -5.49 -11.46
CA GLN A 68 -11.37 -4.88 -12.78
C GLN A 68 -10.33 -5.39 -13.78
N GLY A 69 -10.72 -6.37 -14.61
CA GLY A 69 -9.80 -6.98 -15.58
C GLY A 69 -8.67 -7.75 -14.88
N SER A 70 -7.42 -7.51 -15.28
CA SER A 70 -6.21 -8.05 -14.64
C SER A 70 -5.73 -7.24 -13.44
N ASN A 71 -6.30 -6.04 -13.23
CA ASN A 71 -5.81 -5.11 -12.23
C ASN A 71 -6.62 -5.28 -10.94
N THR A 72 -5.92 -5.36 -9.83
CA THR A 72 -6.56 -5.36 -8.52
C THR A 72 -6.73 -3.92 -8.08
N THR A 73 -7.95 -3.56 -7.69
CA THR A 73 -8.23 -2.25 -7.09
C THR A 73 -8.78 -2.44 -5.70
N GLY A 74 -8.52 -1.49 -4.83
CA GLY A 74 -9.04 -1.55 -3.48
C GLY A 74 -8.80 -0.28 -2.71
N LEU A 75 -8.95 -0.41 -1.41
CA LEU A 75 -8.86 0.67 -0.46
C LEU A 75 -7.82 0.33 0.59
N TRP A 76 -7.27 1.34 1.23
CA TRP A 76 -6.38 1.16 2.37
C TRP A 76 -6.69 2.18 3.46
N TYR A 77 -6.37 1.84 4.70
CA TYR A 77 -6.51 2.74 5.83
C TYR A 77 -5.42 2.49 6.87
N SER A 78 -5.02 3.54 7.56
CA SER A 78 -4.09 3.43 8.67
C SER A 78 -4.80 3.05 9.96
N THR A 79 -4.16 2.16 10.70
CA THR A 79 -4.56 1.74 12.05
C THR A 79 -3.81 2.53 13.13
N THR A 80 -2.77 3.29 12.75
CA THR A 80 -1.90 4.04 13.66
C THR A 80 -1.94 5.55 13.42
N TYR A 81 -2.65 5.98 12.38
CA TYR A 81 -2.85 7.39 12.05
C TYR A 81 -4.30 7.67 11.67
N ASN A 82 -4.93 8.54 12.44
CA ASN A 82 -6.32 8.89 12.26
C ASN A 82 -6.58 9.51 10.88
N ARG A 83 -7.57 8.97 10.16
CA ARG A 83 -8.03 9.42 8.84
C ARG A 83 -6.97 9.41 7.74
N TRP A 84 -5.89 8.64 7.91
CA TRP A 84 -4.97 8.35 6.82
C TRP A 84 -5.49 7.18 6.00
N ILE A 85 -6.17 7.49 4.91
CA ILE A 85 -6.93 6.52 4.12
C ILE A 85 -6.82 6.81 2.64
N GLY A 86 -7.08 5.82 1.81
CA GLY A 86 -7.04 6.03 0.38
C GLY A 86 -7.44 4.83 -0.46
N ARG A 87 -7.06 4.92 -1.74
CA ARG A 87 -7.29 3.90 -2.76
C ARG A 87 -5.96 3.35 -3.24
N TYR A 88 -5.97 2.11 -3.71
CA TYR A 88 -4.82 1.54 -4.39
C TYR A 88 -5.23 0.81 -5.66
N ARG A 89 -4.27 0.69 -6.56
CA ARG A 89 -4.29 -0.18 -7.73
C ARG A 89 -3.03 -1.02 -7.72
N GLN A 90 -3.16 -2.24 -8.21
CA GLN A 90 -2.07 -3.17 -8.34
C GLN A 90 -2.10 -3.83 -9.71
N GLU A 91 -0.92 -3.87 -10.34
CA GLU A 91 -0.64 -4.59 -11.57
C GLU A 91 0.67 -5.36 -11.41
N GLY A 92 0.61 -6.69 -11.46
CA GLY A 92 1.76 -7.52 -11.11
C GLY A 92 2.18 -7.29 -9.65
N ASP A 93 3.47 -7.05 -9.43
CA ASP A 93 4.02 -6.72 -8.11
C ASP A 93 3.97 -5.22 -7.79
N GLN A 94 3.59 -4.37 -8.74
CA GLN A 94 3.56 -2.93 -8.57
C GLN A 94 2.25 -2.50 -7.93
N VAL A 95 2.34 -1.73 -6.85
CA VAL A 95 1.23 -1.17 -6.11
C VAL A 95 1.34 0.34 -6.12
N MET A 96 0.32 1.00 -6.65
CA MET A 96 0.17 2.45 -6.66
C MET A 96 -0.98 2.80 -5.73
N MET A 97 -0.72 3.67 -4.77
CA MET A 97 -1.75 4.15 -3.85
C MET A 97 -1.75 5.66 -3.73
N THR A 98 -2.94 6.19 -3.54
CA THR A 98 -3.17 7.59 -3.23
C THR A 98 -4.12 7.70 -2.05
N GLY A 99 -4.01 8.76 -1.26
CA GLY A 99 -4.87 8.97 -0.11
C GLY A 99 -4.74 10.36 0.48
N ASP A 100 -5.45 10.57 1.58
CA ASP A 100 -5.41 11.81 2.35
C ASP A 100 -4.80 11.50 3.72
N PHE A 101 -3.77 12.24 4.14
CA PHE A 101 -3.21 12.15 5.50
C PHE A 101 -3.67 13.28 6.42
N TRP A 102 -4.29 14.33 5.85
CA TRP A 102 -4.85 15.43 6.61
C TRP A 102 -6.19 15.83 6.02
N LYS A 103 -7.24 15.78 6.85
CA LYS A 103 -8.62 16.12 6.48
C LYS A 103 -8.69 17.47 5.78
N GLY A 104 -8.76 17.45 4.45
CA GLY A 104 -8.91 18.62 3.59
C GLY A 104 -7.74 18.78 2.61
N PRO A 105 -6.55 19.24 3.06
CA PRO A 105 -5.54 19.71 2.10
C PRO A 105 -4.35 18.77 1.90
N GLY A 106 -4.14 17.75 2.75
CA GLY A 106 -2.94 16.90 2.71
C GLY A 106 -3.18 15.60 1.97
N ASN A 107 -2.44 15.39 0.88
CA ASN A 107 -2.52 14.23 0.00
C ASN A 107 -1.21 13.43 0.04
N ASP A 108 -1.36 12.13 -0.16
CA ASP A 108 -0.25 11.20 -0.31
C ASP A 108 -0.33 10.39 -1.59
N ALA A 109 0.85 10.07 -2.11
CA ALA A 109 1.07 9.07 -3.13
C ALA A 109 2.18 8.14 -2.66
N ILE A 110 1.93 6.83 -2.74
CA ILE A 110 2.95 5.82 -2.45
C ILE A 110 2.95 4.82 -3.60
N ASN A 111 4.12 4.63 -4.20
CA ASN A 111 4.33 3.65 -5.26
C ASN A 111 5.38 2.66 -4.76
N TRP A 112 5.05 1.37 -4.73
CA TRP A 112 5.95 0.35 -4.21
C TRP A 112 5.79 -0.98 -4.93
N GLU A 113 6.79 -1.83 -4.81
CA GLU A 113 6.83 -3.14 -5.44
C GLU A 113 6.94 -4.23 -4.38
N ILE A 114 6.15 -5.29 -4.53
CA ILE A 114 6.22 -6.47 -3.69
C ILE A 114 7.44 -7.29 -4.10
N THR A 115 8.28 -7.65 -3.13
CA THR A 115 9.44 -8.50 -3.38
C THR A 115 9.04 -9.96 -3.54
N VAL A 116 9.95 -10.77 -4.09
CA VAL A 116 9.80 -12.22 -4.33
C VAL A 116 9.32 -13.02 -3.10
N THR A 117 9.48 -12.47 -1.89
CA THR A 117 9.12 -13.16 -0.64
C THR A 117 7.71 -12.87 -0.12
N ASP A 118 6.89 -12.07 -0.82
CA ASP A 118 5.51 -11.66 -0.45
C ASP A 118 5.34 -10.96 0.91
N ARG A 119 6.43 -10.77 1.63
CA ARG A 119 6.50 -10.24 2.99
C ARG A 119 7.08 -8.84 3.07
N GLU A 120 7.79 -8.43 2.05
CA GLU A 120 8.43 -7.12 2.00
C GLU A 120 8.12 -6.44 0.68
N GLY A 121 8.05 -5.12 0.73
CA GLY A 121 7.97 -4.27 -0.45
C GLY A 121 8.76 -2.98 -0.25
N PHE A 122 9.14 -2.36 -1.36
CA PHE A 122 9.98 -1.16 -1.35
C PHE A 122 9.49 -0.18 -2.41
N GLY A 123 9.65 1.11 -2.15
CA GLY A 123 9.14 2.12 -3.05
C GLY A 123 9.40 3.55 -2.61
N HIS A 124 8.55 4.46 -3.05
CA HIS A 124 8.60 5.88 -2.74
C HIS A 124 7.28 6.35 -2.14
N TRP A 125 7.38 7.24 -1.15
CA TRP A 125 6.26 7.93 -0.53
C TRP A 125 6.47 9.44 -0.72
N GLU A 126 5.40 10.09 -1.17
CA GLU A 126 5.29 11.49 -1.51
C GLU A 126 4.09 12.10 -0.75
N GLU A 127 4.33 13.14 0.05
CA GLU A 127 3.31 13.89 0.81
C GLU A 127 3.29 15.35 0.36
N TRP A 128 2.11 15.90 0.02
CA TRP A 128 1.97 17.31 -0.34
C TRP A 128 0.66 17.92 0.15
N VAL A 129 0.65 19.24 0.24
CA VAL A 129 -0.52 20.04 0.61
C VAL A 129 -0.96 20.88 -0.57
N GLU A 130 -2.25 20.86 -0.91
CA GLU A 130 -2.81 21.73 -1.94
C GLU A 130 -2.77 23.21 -1.50
N ASP A 131 -2.16 24.05 -2.33
CA ASP A 131 -2.04 25.50 -2.11
C ASP A 131 -2.71 26.33 -3.22
N GLY A 132 -3.46 25.68 -4.11
CA GLY A 132 -4.11 26.30 -5.26
C GLY A 132 -3.18 26.50 -6.47
N ALA A 133 -1.94 26.01 -6.41
CA ALA A 133 -0.99 26.01 -7.53
C ALA A 133 -0.43 24.61 -7.80
N TYR A 134 0.87 24.39 -7.54
CA TYR A 134 1.55 23.11 -7.77
C TYR A 134 1.55 22.21 -6.52
N GLY A 135 0.95 22.66 -5.41
CA GLY A 135 1.06 22.03 -4.12
C GLY A 135 2.42 22.32 -3.46
N THR A 136 2.44 22.26 -2.13
CA THR A 136 3.66 22.35 -1.34
C THR A 136 4.03 20.97 -0.83
N TRP A 137 5.19 20.48 -1.26
CA TRP A 137 5.78 19.22 -0.77
C TRP A 137 6.11 19.31 0.71
N LEU A 138 5.66 18.33 1.50
CA LEU A 138 6.05 18.17 2.90
C LEU A 138 7.13 17.10 3.07
N ALA A 139 7.00 15.98 2.37
CA ALA A 139 7.94 14.88 2.46
C ALA A 139 8.03 14.13 1.12
N LYS A 140 9.24 13.67 0.79
CA LYS A 140 9.50 12.77 -0.32
C LYS A 140 10.67 11.87 0.02
N GLY A 141 10.49 10.57 -0.09
CA GLY A 141 11.53 9.62 0.28
C GLY A 141 11.18 8.18 0.00
N ASN A 142 12.15 7.30 0.29
CA ASN A 142 12.01 5.87 0.17
C ASN A 142 11.10 5.32 1.25
N THR A 143 10.40 4.24 0.92
CA THR A 143 9.59 3.51 1.87
C THR A 143 9.89 2.01 1.84
N LYS A 144 9.82 1.39 3.02
CA LYS A 144 9.83 -0.06 3.19
C LYS A 144 8.50 -0.49 3.77
N LEU A 145 7.88 -1.50 3.16
CA LEU A 145 6.70 -2.17 3.65
C LEU A 145 7.05 -3.56 4.15
N VAL A 146 6.51 -3.95 5.31
CA VAL A 146 6.64 -5.30 5.88
C VAL A 146 5.25 -5.84 6.19
N LYS A 147 4.91 -6.99 5.62
CA LYS A 147 3.64 -7.66 5.84
C LYS A 147 3.61 -8.25 7.25
N LEU A 148 2.65 -7.81 8.05
CA LEU A 148 2.45 -8.25 9.43
C LEU A 148 1.38 -9.35 9.57
N GLY A 149 0.60 -9.59 8.52
CA GLY A 149 -0.45 -10.60 8.49
C GLY A 149 -1.82 -9.99 8.21
N ARG A 150 -2.80 -10.27 9.08
CA ARG A 150 -4.19 -9.83 8.90
C ARG A 150 -4.52 -8.63 9.77
N CYS A 151 -5.38 -7.75 9.26
CA CYS A 151 -5.98 -6.69 10.04
C CYS A 151 -6.90 -7.26 11.13
N ALA A 152 -7.01 -6.55 12.26
CA ALA A 152 -7.91 -6.95 13.34
C ALA A 152 -9.39 -6.92 12.88
N TRP A 153 -9.76 -5.87 12.14
CA TRP A 153 -11.04 -5.79 11.45
C TRP A 153 -10.96 -6.43 10.07
N GLN A 154 -12.05 -7.08 9.66
CA GLN A 154 -12.18 -7.75 8.36
C GLN A 154 -13.47 -7.25 7.68
N PRO A 155 -13.44 -6.90 6.40
CA PRO A 155 -14.61 -6.42 5.69
C PRO A 155 -15.63 -7.56 5.49
N PRO A 156 -16.92 -7.25 5.39
CA PRO A 156 -17.91 -8.22 4.94
C PRO A 156 -17.57 -8.75 3.54
N LEU A 157 -17.79 -10.05 3.31
CA LEU A 157 -17.50 -10.71 2.03
C LEU A 157 -18.30 -10.13 0.85
N VAL A 158 -19.53 -9.66 1.13
CA VAL A 158 -20.42 -9.08 0.14
C VAL A 158 -20.76 -7.66 0.58
N ILE A 159 -20.14 -6.68 -0.07
CA ILE A 159 -20.29 -5.27 0.23
C ILE A 159 -20.11 -4.45 -1.05
N ASN A 160 -20.89 -3.39 -1.21
CA ASN A 160 -20.69 -2.46 -2.32
C ASN A 160 -19.59 -1.44 -1.95
N LEU A 161 -18.98 -0.83 -2.97
CA LEU A 161 -17.85 0.08 -2.76
C LEU A 161 -18.17 1.27 -1.84
N PRO A 162 -19.29 1.99 -1.99
CA PRO A 162 -19.61 3.11 -1.08
C PRO A 162 -19.71 2.70 0.40
N GLU A 163 -20.32 1.56 0.68
CA GLU A 163 -20.45 1.05 2.05
C GLU A 163 -19.09 0.60 2.60
N LEU A 164 -18.23 0.03 1.75
CA LEU A 164 -16.87 -0.32 2.14
C LEU A 164 -16.04 0.93 2.47
N GLU A 165 -16.14 1.99 1.66
CA GLU A 165 -15.49 3.29 1.93
C GLU A 165 -15.94 3.88 3.27
N ARG A 166 -17.24 3.82 3.57
CA ARG A 166 -17.79 4.27 4.86
C ARG A 166 -17.20 3.48 6.03
N LEU A 167 -17.21 2.15 5.97
CA LEU A 167 -16.68 1.31 7.04
C LEU A 167 -15.17 1.52 7.25
N MET A 168 -14.41 1.74 6.17
CA MET A 168 -12.98 1.98 6.26
C MET A 168 -12.65 3.34 6.87
N LEU A 169 -13.44 4.37 6.56
CA LEU A 169 -13.34 5.64 7.26
C LEU A 169 -13.59 5.46 8.77
N GLU A 170 -14.64 4.71 9.14
CA GLU A 170 -14.93 4.41 10.55
C GLU A 170 -13.79 3.66 11.24
N GLN A 171 -13.16 2.70 10.55
CA GLN A 171 -12.00 1.99 11.11
C GLN A 171 -10.78 2.90 11.26
N SER A 172 -10.54 3.81 10.32
CA SER A 172 -9.45 4.77 10.43
C SER A 172 -9.68 5.82 11.52
N ASP A 173 -10.94 6.18 11.78
CA ASP A 173 -11.31 7.09 12.86
C ASP A 173 -11.00 6.50 14.26
N LEU A 174 -10.80 5.17 14.38
CA LEU A 174 -10.37 4.51 15.62
C LEU A 174 -8.86 4.65 15.91
N ALA A 175 -8.06 5.04 14.92
CA ALA A 175 -6.63 5.22 15.12
C ALA A 175 -6.38 6.44 16.03
N PRO A 176 -5.32 6.43 16.85
CA PRO A 176 -5.04 7.51 17.80
C PRO A 176 -4.96 8.87 17.13
N LEU A 177 -5.67 9.84 17.72
CA LEU A 177 -5.53 11.24 17.37
C LEU A 177 -4.21 11.80 17.89
N ARG A 178 -3.63 12.70 17.11
CA ARG A 178 -2.42 13.44 17.47
C ARG A 178 -2.82 14.87 17.80
N TYR A 179 -2.37 15.35 18.95
CA TYR A 179 -2.66 16.69 19.42
C TYR A 179 -1.39 17.47 19.69
N ARG A 180 -1.46 18.78 19.53
CA ARG A 180 -0.45 19.71 20.05
C ARG A 180 -0.69 19.98 21.52
N GLU A 181 0.30 20.60 22.17
CA GLU A 181 0.18 21.11 23.55
C GLU A 181 -1.02 22.06 23.76
N ASP A 182 -1.43 22.80 22.73
CA ASP A 182 -2.57 23.73 22.76
C ASP A 182 -3.94 23.05 22.51
N GLY A 183 -3.96 21.72 22.36
CA GLY A 183 -5.16 20.92 22.10
C GLY A 183 -5.62 20.91 20.63
N SER A 184 -4.95 21.65 19.72
CA SER A 184 -5.22 21.55 18.29
C SER A 184 -4.69 20.23 17.71
N GLN A 185 -5.22 19.80 16.57
CA GLN A 185 -4.74 18.59 15.90
C GLN A 185 -3.31 18.79 15.39
N ALA A 186 -2.42 17.85 15.72
CA ALA A 186 -1.05 17.82 15.22
C ALA A 186 -0.95 16.96 13.95
N TYR A 187 -0.02 17.32 13.08
CA TYR A 187 0.36 16.55 11.88
C TYR A 187 1.67 15.79 12.14
N PRO A 188 2.08 14.82 11.29
CA PRO A 188 3.32 14.08 11.48
C PRO A 188 4.53 15.03 11.47
N GLY A 189 5.40 14.93 12.47
CA GLY A 189 6.60 15.77 12.55
C GLY A 189 6.34 17.19 13.09
N ASP A 190 5.13 17.48 13.55
CA ASP A 190 4.85 18.76 14.22
C ASP A 190 5.69 18.88 15.49
N PRO A 191 6.52 19.94 15.63
CA PRO A 191 7.45 20.08 16.76
C PRO A 191 6.75 20.26 18.11
N LYS A 192 5.45 20.59 18.10
CA LYS A 192 4.61 20.73 19.30
C LYS A 192 3.68 19.54 19.52
N GLN A 193 3.84 18.46 18.74
CA GLN A 193 3.03 17.26 18.88
C GLN A 193 3.27 16.62 20.26
N LEU A 194 2.19 16.37 21.00
CA LEU A 194 2.20 15.53 22.19
C LEU A 194 2.40 14.05 21.80
N PRO A 195 3.01 13.22 22.66
CA PRO A 195 3.08 11.79 22.44
C PRO A 195 1.69 11.24 22.11
N ALA A 196 1.58 10.40 21.07
CA ALA A 196 0.31 9.80 20.69
C ALA A 196 -0.28 9.07 21.91
N THR A 197 -1.43 9.52 22.39
CA THR A 197 -2.12 8.86 23.50
C THR A 197 -2.75 7.58 22.95
N PRO A 198 -2.35 6.38 23.41
CA PRO A 198 -3.02 5.17 22.97
C PRO A 198 -4.47 5.21 23.47
N HIS A 199 -5.41 4.82 22.60
CA HIS A 199 -6.74 4.45 23.04
C HIS A 199 -6.58 3.35 24.10
N ASN A 200 -6.91 3.67 25.35
CA ASN A 200 -6.68 2.92 26.60
C ASN A 200 -5.39 3.27 27.36
N GLY A 201 -5.23 4.53 27.78
CA GLY A 201 -4.71 4.89 29.11
C GLY A 201 -3.34 4.40 29.57
N CYS A 202 -2.53 3.78 28.72
CA CYS A 202 -1.20 3.30 29.04
C CYS A 202 -0.16 4.05 28.22
N LEU A 203 0.45 5.06 28.84
CA LEU A 203 1.61 5.81 28.31
C LEU A 203 2.70 4.85 27.81
N PHE A 204 2.80 4.66 26.50
CA PHE A 204 4.03 4.19 25.89
C PHE A 204 4.92 5.41 25.63
N ARG A 205 6.00 5.53 26.42
CA ARG A 205 7.10 6.45 26.14
C ARG A 205 7.72 6.06 24.79
N PHE A 206 7.58 6.91 23.79
CA PHE A 206 8.54 6.94 22.69
C PHE A 206 9.81 7.63 23.21
N HIS A 207 10.92 6.89 23.23
CA HIS A 207 12.25 7.45 23.44
C HIS A 207 12.59 8.31 22.21
N HIS A 208 12.40 9.61 22.33
CA HIS A 208 13.11 10.59 21.52
C HIS A 208 14.43 10.88 22.22
N ASP A 209 15.47 10.13 21.86
CA ASP A 209 16.84 10.60 22.11
C ASP A 209 17.18 11.54 20.95
N TRP A 210 17.09 12.84 21.26
CA TRP A 210 17.52 13.94 20.40
C TRP A 210 19.05 14.06 20.44
N LEU A 211 19.70 13.98 19.28
CA LEU A 211 20.98 14.63 19.01
C LEU A 211 20.83 15.48 17.75
#